data_AF-A0A7Y2H0A1-F1
#
_entry.id   AF-A0A7Y2H0A1-F1
#
_cell.length_a   1.000
_cell.length_b   1.000
_cell.length_c   1.000
_cell.angle_alpha   90.00
_cell.angle_beta   90.00
_cell.angle_gamma   90.00
#
_symmetry.space_group_name_H-M   'P 1'
#
loop_
_entity.id
_entity.type
_entity.pdbx_description
1 polymer ?
#
loop_
_entity_poly.entity_id
_entity_poly.type
_entity_poly.pdbx_seq_one_letter_code
_entity_poly.pdbx_strand_id
1 'polypeptide(L)'
;MTTETTTGGATGRSGRGIRGLRGRRRYTAATFCVAILLLGWGAFVTSINAGLAVPDWPTSFQSYDPFNPWPEWWRVTPVLAEHGHRLLGALVGLMTVVLAAWTWIRDDRRWMRLLGLGAVVLVTLQGLLGGLRVVWVSLDLAVVHACVAQLFFALLASMILFVSPSWDAVGHARRATDVDRRRVRRAAVLTPLAVYVQIILGALLRHPGTGIDPLLAGLH
;
A
#
# COMPACT_ATOMS: atom_id res chain seq x y z
N MET A 1 -61.13 5.93 -27.38
CA MET A 1 -59.78 5.68 -27.92
C MET A 1 -58.80 6.25 -26.92
N THR A 2 -58.38 5.42 -25.96
CA THR A 2 -57.48 5.76 -24.86
C THR A 2 -56.04 5.46 -25.28
N THR A 3 -55.17 6.46 -25.31
CA THR A 3 -53.73 6.26 -25.49
C THR A 3 -53.05 6.35 -24.13
N GLU A 4 -52.71 5.19 -23.57
CA GLU A 4 -51.80 5.04 -22.44
C GLU A 4 -50.36 5.28 -22.91
N THR A 5 -49.73 6.34 -22.42
CA THR A 5 -48.28 6.54 -22.51
C THR A 5 -47.58 5.72 -21.42
N THR A 6 -46.88 4.68 -21.83
CA THR A 6 -45.97 3.89 -20.99
C THR A 6 -44.67 4.66 -20.76
N THR A 7 -44.51 5.26 -19.58
CA THR A 7 -43.21 5.74 -19.08
C THR A 7 -42.62 4.70 -18.12
N GLY A 8 -41.78 3.80 -18.62
CA GLY A 8 -41.05 2.85 -17.78
C GLY A 8 -39.63 2.65 -18.32
N GLY A 9 -38.61 2.92 -17.48
CA GLY A 9 -37.29 2.29 -17.69
C GLY A 9 -36.00 3.08 -17.38
N ALA A 10 -36.02 4.37 -17.02
CA ALA A 10 -34.77 5.14 -16.90
C ALA A 10 -34.13 5.21 -15.50
N THR A 11 -34.84 4.87 -14.42
CA THR A 11 -34.40 5.19 -13.04
C THR A 11 -33.56 4.10 -12.35
N GLY A 12 -33.54 2.87 -12.87
CA GLY A 12 -32.86 1.73 -12.21
C GLY A 12 -31.36 1.59 -12.50
N ARG A 13 -30.89 2.05 -13.68
CA ARG A 13 -29.52 1.81 -14.16
C ARG A 13 -28.51 2.82 -13.59
N SER A 14 -28.93 4.06 -13.35
CA SER A 14 -28.07 5.13 -12.78
C SER A 14 -27.76 4.91 -11.30
N GLY A 15 -28.74 4.46 -10.51
CA GLY A 15 -28.59 4.22 -9.07
C GLY A 15 -27.66 3.07 -8.70
N ARG A 16 -27.50 2.06 -9.58
CA ARG A 16 -26.60 0.92 -9.36
C ARG A 16 -25.13 1.29 -9.64
N GLY A 17 -24.89 2.16 -10.63
CA GLY A 17 -23.57 2.70 -10.94
C GLY A 17 -23.00 3.59 -9.83
N ILE A 18 -23.82 4.53 -9.31
CA ILE A 18 -23.40 5.46 -8.25
C ILE A 18 -23.06 4.73 -6.94
N ARG A 19 -23.83 3.70 -6.56
CA ARG A 19 -23.53 2.86 -5.39
C ARG A 19 -22.22 2.09 -5.57
N GLY A 20 -21.95 1.57 -6.77
CA GLY A 20 -20.69 0.88 -7.09
C GLY A 20 -19.46 1.77 -6.95
N LEU A 21 -19.54 3.03 -7.39
CA LEU A 21 -18.44 4.01 -7.27
C LEU A 21 -18.17 4.37 -5.81
N ARG A 22 -19.21 4.62 -5.01
CA ARG A 22 -19.10 4.88 -3.57
C ARG A 22 -18.51 3.68 -2.82
N GLY A 23 -18.91 2.47 -3.18
CA GLY A 23 -18.38 1.22 -2.61
C GLY A 23 -16.89 1.07 -2.86
N ARG A 24 -16.45 1.20 -4.12
CA ARG A 24 -15.02 1.12 -4.49
C ARG A 24 -14.18 2.16 -3.75
N ARG A 25 -14.66 3.40 -3.63
CA ARG A 25 -13.95 4.46 -2.90
C ARG A 25 -13.76 4.10 -1.43
N ARG A 26 -14.82 3.66 -0.75
CA ARG A 26 -14.74 3.23 0.65
C ARG A 26 -13.79 2.05 0.83
N TYR A 27 -13.82 1.11 -0.10
CA TYR A 27 -12.92 -0.05 -0.09
C TYR A 27 -11.46 0.36 -0.28
N THR A 28 -11.19 1.28 -1.21
CA THR A 28 -9.85 1.84 -1.45
C THR A 28 -9.35 2.56 -0.19
N ALA A 29 -10.21 3.37 0.45
CA ALA A 29 -9.90 4.07 1.69
C ALA A 29 -9.62 3.09 2.83
N ALA A 30 -10.43 2.05 2.98
CA ALA A 30 -10.22 1.01 3.99
C ALA A 30 -8.88 0.29 3.76
N THR A 31 -8.58 -0.11 2.52
CA THR A 31 -7.30 -0.74 2.15
C THR A 31 -6.13 0.16 2.51
N PHE A 32 -6.23 1.46 2.19
CA PHE A 32 -5.21 2.45 2.53
C PHE A 32 -5.04 2.62 4.04
N CYS A 33 -6.13 2.71 4.81
CA CYS A 33 -6.06 2.83 6.28
C CYS A 33 -5.42 1.58 6.92
N VAL A 34 -5.79 0.38 6.46
CA VAL A 34 -5.17 -0.86 6.95
C VAL A 34 -3.70 -0.93 6.55
N ALA A 35 -3.31 -0.41 5.37
CA ALA A 35 -1.91 -0.28 4.98
C ALA A 35 -1.12 0.69 5.87
N ILE A 36 -1.73 1.78 6.35
CA ILE A 36 -1.11 2.66 7.38
C ILE A 36 -0.84 1.86 8.66
N LEU A 37 -1.84 1.08 9.12
CA LEU A 37 -1.67 0.23 10.31
C LEU A 37 -0.56 -0.80 10.10
N LEU A 38 -0.51 -1.46 8.93
CA LEU A 38 0.55 -2.41 8.57
C LEU A 38 1.93 -1.75 8.59
N LEU A 39 2.05 -0.54 8.03
CA LEU A 39 3.32 0.18 7.99
C LEU A 39 3.79 0.57 9.40
N GLY A 40 2.89 1.09 10.23
CA GLY A 40 3.18 1.39 11.63
C GLY A 40 3.53 0.15 12.45
N TRP A 41 2.83 -0.96 12.21
CA TRP A 41 3.09 -2.23 12.87
C TRP A 41 4.44 -2.84 12.44
N GLY A 42 4.82 -2.71 11.16
CA GLY A 42 6.15 -3.10 10.69
C GLY A 42 7.27 -2.26 11.31
N ALA A 43 7.05 -0.95 11.49
CA ALA A 43 7.96 -0.09 12.22
C ALA A 43 8.07 -0.49 13.70
N PHE A 44 6.97 -0.93 14.32
CA PHE A 44 6.99 -1.49 15.66
C PHE A 44 7.83 -2.77 15.74
N VAL A 45 7.63 -3.75 14.85
CA VAL A 45 8.45 -4.99 14.76
C VAL A 45 9.93 -4.67 14.69
N THR A 46 10.31 -3.72 13.83
CA THR A 46 11.70 -3.31 13.65
C THR A 46 12.25 -2.63 14.91
N SER A 47 11.46 -1.79 15.57
CA SER A 47 11.91 -0.99 16.72
C SER A 47 12.16 -1.83 17.98
N ILE A 48 11.47 -2.96 18.13
CA ILE A 48 11.69 -3.91 19.23
C ILE A 48 12.61 -5.08 18.85
N ASN A 49 13.26 -5.02 17.68
CA ASN A 49 14.10 -6.09 17.13
C ASN A 49 13.40 -7.46 17.03
N ALA A 50 12.08 -7.47 16.84
CA ALA A 50 11.28 -8.70 16.77
C ALA A 50 11.25 -9.33 15.38
N GLY A 51 12.06 -8.84 14.43
CA GLY A 51 11.96 -9.26 13.05
C GLY A 51 12.23 -10.75 12.80
N LEU A 52 12.90 -11.45 13.72
CA LEU A 52 13.25 -12.87 13.60
C LEU A 52 12.65 -13.70 14.77
N ALA A 53 11.58 -13.21 15.39
CA ALA A 53 10.92 -13.89 16.51
C ALA A 53 10.18 -15.18 16.08
N VAL A 54 9.81 -15.27 14.81
CA VAL A 54 9.23 -16.42 14.11
C VAL A 54 10.25 -16.85 13.05
N PRO A 55 10.94 -17.99 13.25
CA PRO A 55 12.18 -18.31 12.52
C PRO A 55 11.96 -18.89 11.11
N ASP A 56 10.72 -19.15 10.71
CA ASP A 56 10.37 -19.81 9.47
C ASP A 56 9.37 -18.97 8.64
N TRP A 57 9.31 -19.26 7.34
CA TRP A 57 8.34 -18.70 6.39
C TRP A 57 8.21 -19.68 5.22
N PRO A 58 7.03 -19.90 4.60
CA PRO A 58 5.75 -19.20 4.80
C PRO A 58 4.94 -19.64 6.02
N THR A 59 5.34 -20.72 6.69
CA THR A 59 4.77 -21.16 7.96
C THR A 59 5.17 -20.22 9.10
N SER A 60 4.49 -20.35 10.24
CA SER A 60 4.93 -19.75 11.51
C SER A 60 4.99 -20.86 12.55
N PHE A 61 6.18 -21.14 13.07
CA PHE A 61 6.48 -22.31 13.91
C PHE A 61 6.05 -23.64 13.27
N GLN A 62 6.36 -23.80 11.98
CA GLN A 62 6.00 -24.97 11.14
C GLN A 62 4.49 -25.18 10.95
N SER A 63 3.66 -24.26 11.45
CA SER A 63 2.22 -24.29 11.26
C SER A 63 1.78 -23.39 10.11
N TYR A 64 0.83 -23.87 9.32
CA TYR A 64 0.10 -23.08 8.33
C TYR A 64 -1.17 -22.42 8.92
N ASP A 65 -1.53 -22.72 10.17
CA ASP A 65 -2.65 -22.06 10.84
C ASP A 65 -2.26 -20.61 11.18
N PRO A 66 -2.88 -19.60 10.53
CA PRO A 66 -2.55 -18.21 10.77
C PRO A 66 -3.07 -17.70 12.12
N PHE A 67 -4.09 -18.32 12.72
CA PHE A 67 -4.71 -17.84 13.95
C PHE A 67 -4.11 -18.48 15.20
N ASN A 68 -3.61 -19.71 15.07
CA ASN A 68 -2.99 -20.43 16.18
C ASN A 68 -1.71 -21.19 15.75
N PRO A 69 -0.63 -20.48 15.39
CA PRO A 69 0.63 -21.12 15.01
C PRO A 69 1.35 -21.81 16.18
N TRP A 70 1.18 -21.29 17.40
CA TRP A 70 1.83 -21.76 18.62
C TRP A 70 0.99 -21.32 19.85
N PRO A 71 0.84 -22.15 20.92
CA PRO A 71 0.01 -21.79 22.06
C PRO A 71 0.39 -20.45 22.68
N GLU A 72 -0.62 -19.61 22.91
CA GLU A 72 -0.48 -18.30 23.54
C GLU A 72 0.56 -17.37 22.87
N TRP A 73 0.81 -17.53 21.57
CA TRP A 73 1.75 -16.71 20.79
C TRP A 73 1.54 -15.19 20.98
N TRP A 74 0.29 -14.78 21.18
CA TRP A 74 -0.11 -13.39 21.41
C TRP A 74 0.34 -12.81 22.75
N ARG A 75 0.72 -13.63 23.73
CA ARG A 75 1.28 -13.18 25.02
C ARG A 75 2.76 -12.84 24.93
N VAL A 76 3.47 -13.40 23.95
CA VAL A 76 4.91 -13.18 23.75
C VAL A 76 5.09 -12.00 22.81
N THR A 77 5.40 -10.80 23.36
CA THR A 77 5.37 -9.53 22.59
C THR A 77 6.15 -9.56 21.26
N PRO A 78 7.39 -10.10 21.17
CA PRO A 78 8.09 -10.19 19.88
C PRO A 78 7.36 -11.08 18.87
N VAL A 79 6.81 -12.21 19.31
CA VAL A 79 6.06 -13.14 18.45
C VAL A 79 4.74 -12.51 18.02
N LEU A 80 4.02 -11.85 18.94
CA LEU A 80 2.82 -11.07 18.63
C LEU A 80 3.12 -10.02 17.55
N ALA A 81 4.22 -9.29 17.71
CA ALA A 81 4.60 -8.24 16.77
C ALA A 81 4.88 -8.84 15.39
N GLU A 82 5.74 -9.85 15.28
CA GLU A 82 6.12 -10.38 13.98
C GLU A 82 4.99 -11.16 13.31
N HIS A 83 4.34 -12.08 14.02
CA HIS A 83 3.24 -12.86 13.46
C HIS A 83 2.04 -11.96 13.14
N GLY A 84 1.73 -10.99 14.00
CA GLY A 84 0.72 -9.97 13.74
C GLY A 84 1.03 -9.14 12.48
N HIS A 85 2.31 -8.85 12.23
CA HIS A 85 2.72 -8.17 11.00
C HIS A 85 2.44 -9.02 9.75
N ARG A 86 2.74 -10.33 9.82
CA ARG A 86 2.44 -11.28 8.73
C ARG A 86 0.95 -11.35 8.45
N LEU A 87 0.11 -11.38 9.49
CA LEU A 87 -1.35 -11.38 9.37
C LEU A 87 -1.89 -10.10 8.75
N LEU A 88 -1.42 -8.93 9.19
CA LEU A 88 -1.76 -7.66 8.58
C LEU A 88 -1.28 -7.59 7.12
N GLY A 89 -0.10 -8.13 6.82
CA GLY A 89 0.44 -8.22 5.46
C GLY A 89 -0.43 -9.07 4.54
N ALA A 90 -0.86 -10.24 5.01
CA ALA A 90 -1.78 -11.12 4.29
C ALA A 90 -3.14 -10.44 4.05
N LEU A 91 -3.69 -9.76 5.07
CA LEU A 91 -4.93 -9.01 4.95
C LEU A 91 -4.82 -7.89 3.89
N VAL A 92 -3.78 -7.07 3.95
CA VAL A 92 -3.54 -6.00 2.96
C VAL A 92 -3.32 -6.58 1.57
N GLY A 93 -2.60 -7.70 1.45
CA GLY A 93 -2.43 -8.43 0.19
C GLY A 93 -3.76 -8.84 -0.41
N LEU A 94 -4.61 -9.51 0.37
CA LEU A 94 -5.96 -9.90 -0.07
C LEU A 94 -6.80 -8.68 -0.47
N MET A 95 -6.78 -7.63 0.35
CA MET A 95 -7.51 -6.40 0.05
C MET A 95 -7.04 -5.76 -1.26
N THR A 96 -5.74 -5.79 -1.52
CA THR A 96 -5.14 -5.26 -2.75
C THR A 96 -5.58 -6.05 -3.97
N VAL A 97 -5.62 -7.39 -3.89
CA VAL A 97 -6.11 -8.25 -4.98
C VAL A 97 -7.58 -7.94 -5.30
N VAL A 98 -8.42 -7.84 -4.28
CA VAL A 98 -9.84 -7.48 -4.45
C VAL A 98 -9.98 -6.07 -5.04
N LEU A 99 -9.19 -5.11 -4.57
CA LEU A 99 -9.18 -3.73 -5.09
C LEU A 99 -8.76 -3.70 -6.57
N ALA A 100 -7.73 -4.46 -6.94
CA ALA A 100 -7.24 -4.56 -8.31
C ALA A 100 -8.29 -5.21 -9.23
N ALA A 101 -8.90 -6.31 -8.80
CA ALA A 101 -9.99 -6.96 -9.54
C ALA A 101 -11.21 -6.03 -9.70
N TRP A 102 -11.63 -5.36 -8.63
CA TRP A 102 -12.74 -4.39 -8.69
C TRP A 102 -12.41 -3.22 -9.62
N THR A 103 -11.19 -2.68 -9.54
CA THR A 103 -10.68 -1.65 -10.45
C THR A 103 -10.68 -2.12 -11.90
N TRP A 104 -10.25 -3.35 -12.17
CA TRP A 104 -10.24 -3.93 -13.50
C TRP A 104 -11.63 -4.03 -14.13
N ILE A 105 -12.62 -4.44 -13.34
CA ILE A 105 -14.00 -4.65 -13.81
C ILE A 105 -14.76 -3.32 -13.96
N ARG A 106 -14.51 -2.32 -13.11
CA ARG A 106 -15.35 -1.11 -12.99
C ARG A 106 -14.70 0.18 -13.47
N ASP A 107 -13.39 0.24 -13.65
CA ASP A 107 -12.73 1.42 -14.20
C ASP A 107 -12.45 1.23 -15.69
N ASP A 108 -12.92 2.14 -16.53
CA ASP A 108 -12.66 2.12 -17.97
C ASP A 108 -11.26 2.66 -18.32
N ARG A 109 -10.62 3.38 -17.39
CA ARG A 109 -9.31 3.98 -17.63
C ARG A 109 -8.22 2.91 -17.56
N ARG A 110 -7.61 2.59 -18.70
CA ARG A 110 -6.52 1.59 -18.82
C ARG A 110 -5.39 1.81 -17.81
N TRP A 111 -4.99 3.07 -17.59
CA TRP A 111 -3.91 3.38 -16.65
C TRP A 111 -4.28 3.03 -15.20
N MET A 112 -5.55 3.19 -14.79
CA MET A 112 -6.00 2.82 -13.45
C MET A 112 -5.95 1.30 -13.26
N ARG A 113 -6.26 0.54 -14.30
CA ARG A 113 -6.11 -0.93 -14.32
C ARG A 113 -4.64 -1.35 -14.18
N LEU A 114 -3.73 -0.67 -14.85
CA LEU A 114 -2.29 -0.89 -14.72
C LEU A 114 -1.77 -0.57 -13.31
N LEU A 115 -2.29 0.49 -12.66
CA LEU A 115 -1.97 0.77 -11.26
C LEU A 115 -2.46 -0.35 -10.33
N GLY A 116 -3.67 -0.87 -10.55
CA GLY A 116 -4.18 -2.02 -9.80
C GLY A 116 -3.30 -3.26 -9.96
N LEU A 117 -2.87 -3.57 -11.19
CA LEU A 117 -1.94 -4.67 -11.45
C LEU A 117 -0.57 -4.42 -10.79
N GLY A 118 -0.04 -3.21 -10.89
CA GLY A 118 1.20 -2.81 -10.24
C GLY A 118 1.13 -2.95 -8.71
N ALA A 119 -0.03 -2.67 -8.11
CA ALA A 119 -0.24 -2.84 -6.67
C ALA A 119 -0.19 -4.31 -6.26
N VAL A 120 -0.78 -5.20 -7.06
CA VAL A 120 -0.67 -6.66 -6.84
C VAL A 120 0.77 -7.13 -6.96
N VAL A 121 1.48 -6.69 -8.01
CA VAL A 121 2.91 -7.05 -8.19
C VAL A 121 3.75 -6.58 -7.01
N LEU A 122 3.59 -5.32 -6.59
CA LEU A 122 4.36 -4.76 -5.47
C LEU A 122 4.04 -5.45 -4.14
N VAL A 123 2.77 -5.75 -3.83
CA VAL A 123 2.43 -6.42 -2.56
C VAL A 123 2.90 -7.88 -2.55
N THR A 124 2.90 -8.57 -3.69
CA THR A 124 3.50 -9.90 -3.81
C THR A 124 5.01 -9.85 -3.61
N LEU A 125 5.71 -8.92 -4.27
CA LEU A 125 7.14 -8.70 -4.04
C LEU A 125 7.43 -8.36 -2.59
N GLN A 126 6.57 -7.57 -1.93
CA GLN A 126 6.71 -7.24 -0.52
C GLN A 126 6.63 -8.48 0.37
N GLY A 127 5.65 -9.36 0.13
CA GLY A 127 5.53 -10.63 0.85
C GLY A 127 6.76 -11.54 0.65
N LEU A 128 7.26 -11.62 -0.59
CA LEU A 128 8.47 -12.39 -0.91
C LEU A 128 9.71 -11.82 -0.20
N LEU A 129 9.97 -10.52 -0.32
CA LEU A 129 11.08 -9.85 0.37
C LEU A 129 10.98 -10.00 1.89
N GLY A 130 9.76 -9.92 2.44
CA GLY A 130 9.50 -10.07 3.87
C GLY A 130 9.73 -11.50 4.38
N GLY A 131 9.42 -12.51 3.57
CA GLY A 131 9.73 -13.91 3.88
C GLY A 131 11.22 -14.23 3.73
N LEU A 132 11.83 -13.82 2.60
CA LEU A 132 13.24 -14.08 2.31
C LEU A 132 14.17 -13.46 3.34
N ARG A 133 13.87 -12.25 3.83
CA ARG A 133 14.70 -11.63 4.88
C ARG A 133 14.69 -12.40 6.20
N VAL A 134 13.64 -13.20 6.46
CA VAL A 134 13.58 -14.10 7.62
C VAL A 134 14.36 -15.37 7.33
N VAL A 135 14.05 -16.05 6.21
CA VAL A 135 14.69 -17.33 5.84
C VAL A 135 16.20 -17.21 5.66
N TRP A 136 16.68 -16.09 5.13
CA TRP A 136 18.10 -15.84 4.90
C TRP A 136 18.75 -14.96 5.99
N VAL A 137 18.00 -14.60 7.05
CA VAL A 137 18.50 -13.76 8.16
C VAL A 137 19.25 -12.52 7.63
N SER A 138 18.63 -11.81 6.68
CA SER A 138 19.29 -10.78 5.90
C SER A 138 18.75 -9.39 6.23
N LEU A 139 19.63 -8.55 6.75
CA LEU A 139 19.31 -7.16 7.06
C LEU A 139 19.21 -6.30 5.80
N ASP A 140 20.03 -6.57 4.79
CA ASP A 140 19.94 -5.93 3.47
C ASP A 140 18.55 -6.12 2.85
N LEU A 141 18.03 -7.35 2.88
CA LEU A 141 16.68 -7.63 2.40
C LEU A 141 15.61 -6.95 3.27
N ALA A 142 15.84 -6.77 4.57
CA ALA A 142 14.92 -6.01 5.42
C ALA A 142 14.90 -4.51 5.04
N VAL A 143 16.05 -3.92 4.69
CA VAL A 143 16.14 -2.54 4.17
C VAL A 143 15.43 -2.41 2.82
N VAL A 144 15.69 -3.33 1.90
CA VAL A 144 15.02 -3.36 0.58
C VAL A 144 13.50 -3.52 0.76
N HIS A 145 13.07 -4.45 1.63
CA HIS A 145 11.66 -4.63 1.99
C HIS A 145 11.04 -3.33 2.52
N ALA A 146 11.71 -2.62 3.43
CA ALA A 146 11.22 -1.35 3.95
C ALA A 146 11.08 -0.27 2.85
N CYS A 147 12.03 -0.19 1.93
CA CYS A 147 12.00 0.77 0.82
C CYS A 147 10.88 0.45 -0.20
N VAL A 148 10.69 -0.82 -0.54
CA VAL A 148 9.62 -1.27 -1.45
C VAL A 148 8.24 -1.07 -0.82
N ALA A 149 8.12 -1.23 0.51
CA ALA A 149 6.89 -0.93 1.25
C ALA A 149 6.38 0.49 0.97
N GLN A 150 7.29 1.47 0.91
CA GLN A 150 6.95 2.87 0.68
C GLN A 150 6.44 3.12 -0.74
N LEU A 151 7.00 2.42 -1.75
CA LEU A 151 6.49 2.47 -3.11
C LEU A 151 5.07 1.92 -3.21
N PHE A 152 4.82 0.76 -2.58
CA PHE A 152 3.49 0.17 -2.52
C PHE A 152 2.49 1.11 -1.81
N PHE A 153 2.89 1.70 -0.69
CA PHE A 153 2.06 2.64 0.06
C PHE A 153 1.74 3.90 -0.77
N ALA A 154 2.73 4.49 -1.44
CA ALA A 154 2.54 5.64 -2.32
C ALA A 154 1.63 5.33 -3.51
N LEU A 155 1.68 4.10 -4.04
CA LEU A 155 0.77 3.65 -5.08
C LEU A 155 -0.67 3.57 -4.59
N LEU A 156 -0.91 2.99 -3.39
CA LEU A 156 -2.25 2.99 -2.78
C LEU A 156 -2.75 4.42 -2.50
N ALA A 157 -1.88 5.31 -2.00
CA ALA A 157 -2.18 6.72 -1.80
C ALA A 157 -2.58 7.43 -3.11
N SER A 158 -1.91 7.09 -4.21
CA SER A 158 -2.24 7.60 -5.53
C SER A 158 -3.59 7.08 -6.01
N MET A 159 -3.86 5.78 -5.83
CA MET A 159 -5.14 5.17 -6.22
C MET A 159 -6.33 5.75 -5.44
N ILE A 160 -6.20 6.03 -4.13
CA ILE A 160 -7.26 6.70 -3.37
C ILE A 160 -7.52 8.13 -3.87
N LEU A 161 -6.46 8.87 -4.22
CA LEU A 161 -6.59 10.19 -4.83
C LEU A 161 -7.33 10.11 -6.18
N PHE A 162 -6.98 9.15 -7.04
CA PHE A 162 -7.56 9.00 -8.38
C PHE A 162 -9.01 8.50 -8.43
N VAL A 163 -9.53 8.01 -7.30
CA VAL A 163 -10.94 7.63 -7.11
C VAL A 163 -11.70 8.72 -6.33
N SER A 164 -11.02 9.79 -5.88
CA SER A 164 -11.67 10.87 -5.16
C SER A 164 -12.54 11.74 -6.09
N PRO A 165 -13.69 12.27 -5.62
CA PRO A 165 -14.50 13.19 -6.41
C PRO A 165 -13.75 14.48 -6.79
N SER A 166 -12.78 14.90 -5.96
CA SER A 166 -11.97 16.08 -6.21
C SER A 166 -11.07 15.91 -7.43
N TRP A 167 -10.58 14.69 -7.70
CA TRP A 167 -9.76 14.42 -8.87
C TRP A 167 -10.53 14.63 -10.18
N ASP A 168 -11.78 14.18 -10.22
CA ASP A 168 -12.65 14.38 -11.38
C ASP A 168 -13.00 15.86 -11.56
N ALA A 169 -13.32 16.57 -10.46
CA ALA A 169 -13.65 18.00 -10.48
C ALA A 169 -12.49 18.88 -11.01
N VAL A 170 -11.24 18.55 -10.66
CA VAL A 170 -10.05 19.29 -11.12
C VAL A 170 -9.83 19.15 -12.63
N GLY A 171 -10.21 18.02 -13.23
CA GLY A 171 -10.14 17.82 -14.68
C GLY A 171 -11.01 18.81 -15.47
N HIS A 172 -12.12 19.25 -14.89
CA HIS A 172 -13.03 20.23 -15.49
C HIS A 172 -12.55 21.67 -15.28
N ALA A 173 -11.99 22.01 -14.10
CA ALA A 173 -11.49 23.35 -13.78
C ALA A 173 -10.15 23.71 -14.47
N ARG A 174 -9.33 22.71 -14.84
CA ARG A 174 -8.00 22.89 -15.45
C ARG A 174 -7.99 23.60 -16.83
N ARG A 175 -9.15 23.80 -17.45
CA ARG A 175 -9.28 24.54 -18.71
C ARG A 175 -9.27 26.06 -18.53
N ALA A 176 -9.28 26.58 -17.29
CA ALA A 176 -9.50 27.99 -17.01
C ALA A 176 -8.27 28.79 -16.49
N THR A 177 -7.07 28.20 -16.34
CA THR A 177 -5.92 28.89 -15.72
C THR A 177 -4.61 28.82 -16.50
N ASP A 178 -3.88 29.94 -16.55
CA ASP A 178 -2.56 30.09 -17.20
C ASP A 178 -1.42 29.68 -16.26
N VAL A 179 -1.39 28.41 -15.87
CA VAL A 179 -0.36 27.86 -14.99
C VAL A 179 0.82 27.35 -15.82
N ASP A 180 2.06 27.69 -15.41
CA ASP A 180 3.28 27.12 -16.02
C ASP A 180 3.32 25.60 -15.83
N ARG A 181 2.85 24.90 -16.87
CA ARG A 181 2.75 23.44 -16.94
C ARG A 181 4.11 22.76 -16.77
N ARG A 182 5.22 23.41 -17.16
CA ARG A 182 6.57 22.82 -17.06
C ARG A 182 7.02 22.82 -15.60
N ARG A 183 6.86 23.94 -14.87
CA ARG A 183 7.17 24.00 -13.44
C ARG A 183 6.37 23.00 -12.63
N VAL A 184 5.06 22.94 -12.83
CA VAL A 184 4.19 22.01 -12.08
C VAL A 184 4.54 20.56 -12.39
N ARG A 185 4.80 20.21 -13.67
CA ARG A 185 5.21 18.85 -14.03
C ARG A 185 6.56 18.48 -13.40
N ARG A 186 7.53 19.39 -13.39
CA ARG A 186 8.81 19.18 -12.72
C ARG A 186 8.62 18.94 -11.23
N ALA A 187 7.86 19.79 -10.55
CA ALA A 187 7.58 19.63 -9.11
C ALA A 187 6.88 18.29 -8.81
N ALA A 188 5.88 17.90 -9.62
CA ALA A 188 5.14 16.65 -9.45
C ALA A 188 6.00 15.38 -9.62
N VAL A 189 7.16 15.48 -10.27
CA VAL A 189 8.10 14.35 -10.45
C VAL A 189 9.28 14.45 -9.47
N LEU A 190 9.89 15.62 -9.35
CA LEU A 190 11.10 15.81 -8.54
C LEU A 190 10.82 15.69 -7.05
N THR A 191 9.67 16.17 -6.56
CA THR A 191 9.32 16.08 -5.14
C THR A 191 9.19 14.64 -4.64
N PRO A 192 8.34 13.76 -5.24
CA PRO A 192 8.26 12.38 -4.77
C PRO A 192 9.57 11.61 -4.98
N LEU A 193 10.35 11.92 -6.01
CA LEU A 193 11.67 11.32 -6.22
C LEU A 193 12.65 11.70 -5.10
N ALA A 194 12.73 12.99 -4.76
CA ALA A 194 13.58 13.47 -3.68
C ALA A 194 13.20 12.85 -2.33
N VAL A 195 11.89 12.77 -2.03
CA VAL A 195 11.38 12.10 -0.83
C VAL A 195 11.74 10.60 -0.83
N TYR A 196 11.63 9.92 -1.97
CA TYR A 196 12.00 8.51 -2.07
C TYR A 196 13.50 8.27 -1.85
N VAL A 197 14.36 9.12 -2.43
CA VAL A 197 15.81 9.10 -2.16
C VAL A 197 16.08 9.34 -0.68
N GLN A 198 15.42 10.32 -0.06
CA GLN A 198 15.56 10.59 1.37
C GLN A 198 15.16 9.39 2.24
N ILE A 199 14.10 8.67 1.87
CA ILE A 199 13.68 7.43 2.55
C ILE A 199 14.77 6.36 2.45
N ILE A 200 15.34 6.13 1.27
CA ILE A 200 16.42 5.15 1.07
C ILE A 200 17.63 5.52 1.93
N LEU A 201 18.07 6.79 1.87
CA LEU A 201 19.19 7.27 2.69
C LEU A 201 18.91 7.08 4.19
N GLY A 202 17.70 7.41 4.66
CA GLY A 202 17.30 7.20 6.05
C GLY A 202 17.30 5.72 6.45
N ALA A 203 16.89 4.82 5.56
CA ALA A 203 16.91 3.37 5.80
C ALA A 203 18.36 2.82 5.87
N LEU A 204 19.25 3.30 5.00
CA LEU A 204 20.67 2.94 5.00
C LEU A 204 21.40 3.45 6.25
N LEU A 205 21.12 4.68 6.70
CA LEU A 205 21.72 5.23 7.93
C LEU A 205 21.33 4.46 9.19
N ARG A 206 20.18 3.77 9.18
CA ARG A 206 19.70 2.93 10.28
C ARG A 206 20.31 1.52 10.26
N HIS A 207 21.09 1.17 9.23
CA HIS A 207 21.75 -0.13 9.14
C HIS A 207 22.90 -0.21 10.16
N PRO A 208 22.90 -1.20 11.08
CA PRO A 208 24.02 -1.51 11.96
C PRO A 208 25.27 -1.75 11.11
N GLY A 209 26.30 -0.92 11.30
CA GLY A 209 27.56 -1.00 10.56
C GLY A 209 27.83 0.12 9.56
N THR A 210 26.83 0.92 9.19
CA THR A 210 26.99 2.14 8.36
C THR A 210 26.52 3.40 9.09
N GLY A 211 26.42 3.33 10.42
CA GLY A 211 26.26 4.52 11.26
C GLY A 211 27.29 5.56 10.85
N ILE A 212 26.85 6.82 10.81
CA ILE A 212 27.60 8.02 10.43
C ILE A 212 29.12 7.77 10.51
N ASP A 213 29.79 7.65 9.37
CA ASP A 213 31.24 7.68 9.31
C ASP A 213 31.69 8.86 10.20
N PRO A 214 32.67 8.70 11.11
CA PRO A 214 33.18 9.80 11.94
C PRO A 214 33.41 11.11 11.16
N LEU A 215 33.66 11.02 9.86
CA LEU A 215 33.75 12.15 8.92
C LEU A 215 32.46 13.01 8.82
N LEU A 216 31.27 12.40 8.82
CA LEU A 216 29.98 13.10 8.77
C LEU A 216 29.52 13.58 10.16
N ALA A 217 29.97 12.93 11.23
CA ALA A 217 29.70 13.36 12.60
C ALA A 217 30.54 14.60 13.00
N GLY A 218 31.68 14.83 12.35
CA GLY A 218 32.52 16.02 12.57
C GLY A 218 32.09 17.28 11.79
N LEU A 219 31.02 17.20 10.98
CA LEU A 219 30.49 18.33 10.19
C LEU A 219 29.17 18.89 10.77
N HIS A 220 28.72 18.39 11.93
CA HIS A 220 27.63 18.92 12.74
C HIS A 220 28.11 19.19 14.16
#